data_AF-A0A6B0GM80-F1
#
_entry.id   AF-A0A6B0GM80-F1
#
_cell.length_a   1.000
_cell.length_b   1.000
_cell.length_c   1.000
_cell.angle_alpha   90.00
_cell.angle_beta   90.00
_cell.angle_gamma   90.00
#
_symmetry.space_group_name_H-M   'P 1'
#
loop_
_entity.id
_entity.type
_entity.pdbx_description
1 polymer ?
#
loop_
_entity_poly.entity_id
_entity_poly.type
_entity_poly.pdbx_seq_one_letter_code
_entity_poly.pdbx_strand_id
1 'polypeptide(L)'
;MATSDALDDGVRYVRSRGFDVTRSTDRGEPDAVATPRTGARLSDSLPADDRSLAIERLSEADPTTVLERVAGAAREGRRCLFVATPTVAADAHDVLSSPAFVRRATDGHREFYPSLDRVRLEHGGLAAWRAYRPDYRWEEVPVGQGNVRLVCYDDEQVVARLDSVETLRAPPADAFPYSYRRAADKRLHVTDVTGHLLGVYASYRAMRRAGFDPVPAPLVPEHVLGDRAVSDAWAIAVDDGERITRVLTTGD
;
A
#
# COMPACT_ATOMS: atom_id res chain seq x y z
N MET A 1 30.07 -19.99 -6.58
CA MET A 1 29.32 -19.23 -7.61
C MET A 1 28.79 -17.99 -6.94
N ALA A 2 28.98 -16.81 -7.53
CA ALA A 2 28.35 -15.60 -7.01
C ALA A 2 26.84 -15.69 -7.27
N THR A 3 26.03 -15.51 -6.24
CA THR A 3 24.58 -15.36 -6.34
C THR A 3 24.29 -14.21 -7.32
N SER A 4 23.45 -14.47 -8.33
CA SER A 4 23.05 -13.45 -9.29
C SER A 4 22.16 -12.42 -8.59
N ASP A 5 22.14 -11.17 -9.07
CA ASP A 5 21.17 -10.18 -8.58
C ASP A 5 19.77 -10.59 -9.07
N ALA A 6 18.81 -10.68 -8.17
CA ALA A 6 17.43 -11.07 -8.51
C ALA A 6 16.85 -10.27 -9.67
N LEU A 7 17.17 -8.96 -9.76
CA LEU A 7 16.73 -8.13 -10.88
C LEU A 7 17.39 -8.56 -12.21
N ASP A 8 18.67 -8.95 -12.19
CA ASP A 8 19.36 -9.46 -13.38
C ASP A 8 18.69 -10.76 -13.88
N ASP A 9 18.31 -11.64 -12.96
CA ASP A 9 17.62 -12.89 -13.29
C ASP A 9 16.21 -12.66 -13.82
N GLY A 10 15.46 -11.74 -13.20
CA GLY A 10 14.16 -11.31 -13.71
C GLY A 10 14.26 -10.71 -15.12
N VAL A 11 15.22 -9.81 -15.36
CA VAL A 11 15.45 -9.23 -16.70
C VAL A 11 15.84 -10.30 -17.72
N ARG A 12 16.70 -11.26 -17.35
CA ARG A 12 17.10 -12.37 -18.24
C ARG A 12 15.90 -13.26 -18.56
N TYR A 13 15.08 -13.58 -17.56
CA TYR A 13 13.85 -14.35 -17.73
C TYR A 13 12.90 -13.64 -18.70
N VAL A 14 12.57 -12.37 -18.45
CA VAL A 14 11.65 -11.58 -19.29
C VAL A 14 12.16 -11.48 -20.74
N ARG A 15 13.46 -11.26 -20.95
CA ARG A 15 14.05 -11.27 -22.31
C ARG A 15 13.88 -12.61 -23.01
N SER A 16 14.08 -13.72 -22.32
CA SER A 16 13.90 -15.06 -22.91
C SER A 16 12.44 -15.36 -23.29
N ARG A 17 11.49 -14.59 -22.75
CA ARG A 17 10.05 -14.63 -23.05
C ARG A 17 9.61 -13.69 -24.18
N GLY A 18 10.56 -13.10 -24.91
CA GLY A 18 10.27 -12.31 -26.10
C GLY A 18 10.05 -10.81 -25.83
N PHE A 19 10.52 -10.27 -24.71
CA PHE A 19 10.41 -8.85 -24.41
C PHE A 19 11.72 -8.11 -24.64
N ASP A 20 11.63 -6.86 -25.11
CA ASP A 20 12.72 -5.88 -25.11
C ASP A 20 12.77 -5.15 -23.77
N VAL A 21 13.90 -5.24 -23.05
CA VAL A 21 14.00 -4.70 -21.69
C VAL A 21 15.02 -3.56 -21.61
N THR A 22 14.54 -2.41 -21.15
CA THR A 22 15.33 -1.20 -20.87
C THR A 22 15.40 -0.98 -19.36
N ARG A 23 16.61 -0.80 -18.81
CA ARG A 23 16.80 -0.49 -17.38
C ARG A 23 16.69 1.00 -17.14
N SER A 24 16.09 1.38 -16.03
CA SER A 24 16.17 2.76 -15.54
C SER A 24 17.24 2.90 -14.49
N THR A 25 17.72 4.13 -14.33
CA THR A 25 18.51 4.56 -13.17
C THR A 25 17.81 5.67 -12.39
N ASP A 26 16.63 6.10 -12.87
CA ASP A 26 15.81 7.08 -12.18
C ASP A 26 15.02 6.38 -11.07
N ARG A 27 15.08 6.95 -9.86
CA ARG A 27 14.33 6.43 -8.71
C ARG A 27 12.82 6.63 -8.82
N GLY A 28 12.38 7.54 -9.71
CA GLY A 28 10.97 7.76 -10.00
C GLY A 28 10.38 6.76 -11.01
N GLU A 29 11.22 5.95 -11.64
CA GLU A 29 10.83 4.93 -12.62
C GLU A 29 10.96 3.51 -12.03
N PRO A 30 10.30 2.51 -12.65
CA PRO A 30 10.58 1.12 -12.31
C PRO A 30 12.03 0.75 -12.62
N ASP A 31 12.56 -0.23 -11.90
CA ASP A 31 13.93 -0.73 -12.10
C ASP A 31 14.22 -1.09 -13.57
N ALA A 32 13.22 -1.63 -14.27
CA ALA A 32 13.26 -1.77 -15.72
C ALA A 32 11.85 -1.71 -16.34
N VAL A 33 11.79 -1.41 -17.63
CA VAL A 33 10.57 -1.50 -18.46
C VAL A 33 10.79 -2.53 -19.56
N ALA A 34 9.83 -3.43 -19.72
CA ALA A 34 9.85 -4.46 -20.76
C ALA A 34 8.71 -4.25 -21.76
N THR A 35 9.04 -4.12 -23.04
CA THR A 35 8.06 -3.99 -24.13
C THR A 35 7.91 -5.34 -24.84
N PRO A 36 6.69 -5.86 -25.04
CA PRO A 36 6.49 -7.14 -25.72
C PRO A 36 6.86 -7.04 -27.20
N ARG A 37 7.58 -8.05 -27.72
CA ARG A 37 7.65 -8.31 -29.16
C ARG A 37 6.46 -9.19 -29.58
N THR A 38 6.23 -9.33 -30.88
CA THR A 38 5.22 -10.25 -31.40
C THR A 38 5.42 -11.67 -30.87
N GLY A 39 4.39 -12.23 -30.23
CA GLY A 39 4.43 -13.56 -29.63
C GLY A 39 5.09 -13.63 -28.25
N ALA A 40 5.43 -12.49 -27.64
CA ALA A 40 5.94 -12.46 -26.27
C ALA A 40 4.94 -13.05 -25.28
N ARG A 41 5.42 -13.90 -24.36
CA ARG A 41 4.56 -14.54 -23.35
C ARG A 41 5.32 -14.76 -22.06
N LEU A 42 4.98 -13.98 -21.03
CA LEU A 42 5.68 -14.04 -19.74
C LEU A 42 5.41 -15.36 -19.00
N SER A 43 4.15 -15.76 -18.92
CA SER A 43 3.68 -16.99 -18.27
C SER A 43 2.44 -17.51 -19.00
N ASP A 44 2.14 -18.79 -18.84
CA ASP A 44 0.94 -19.38 -19.43
C ASP A 44 -0.36 -18.90 -18.77
N SER A 45 -0.29 -18.56 -17.47
CA SER A 45 -1.41 -18.06 -16.66
C SER A 45 -1.75 -16.59 -16.89
N LEU A 46 -0.88 -15.84 -17.58
CA LEU A 46 -1.13 -14.44 -17.91
C LEU A 46 -1.71 -14.30 -19.32
N PRO A 47 -2.75 -13.46 -19.51
CA PRO A 47 -3.21 -13.11 -20.84
C PRO A 47 -2.06 -12.58 -21.69
N ALA A 48 -1.97 -13.08 -22.92
CA ALA A 48 -1.11 -12.46 -23.94
C ALA A 48 -1.77 -11.14 -24.34
N ASP A 49 -1.12 -10.03 -23.99
CA ASP A 49 -1.51 -8.70 -24.40
C ASP A 49 -0.27 -7.87 -24.79
N ASP A 50 -0.52 -6.72 -25.39
CA ASP A 50 0.54 -5.81 -25.86
C ASP A 50 1.02 -4.85 -24.74
N ARG A 51 0.64 -5.09 -23.48
CA ARG A 51 1.04 -4.20 -22.39
C ARG A 51 2.52 -4.40 -22.06
N SER A 52 3.21 -3.28 -21.86
CA SER A 52 4.56 -3.31 -21.30
C SER A 52 4.53 -3.71 -19.83
N LEU A 53 5.65 -4.25 -19.34
CA LEU A 53 5.85 -4.58 -17.94
C LEU A 53 6.72 -3.51 -17.26
N ALA A 54 6.32 -3.07 -16.08
CA ALA A 54 7.20 -2.40 -15.13
C ALA A 54 7.83 -3.48 -14.23
N ILE A 55 9.13 -3.72 -14.35
CA ILE A 55 9.86 -4.70 -13.54
C ILE A 55 10.37 -3.99 -12.28
N GLU A 56 10.05 -4.54 -11.12
CA GLU A 56 10.37 -3.97 -9.81
C GLU A 56 11.00 -5.05 -8.92
N ARG A 57 12.19 -4.82 -8.37
CA ARG A 57 12.77 -5.70 -7.36
C ARG A 57 12.03 -5.47 -6.04
N LEU A 58 11.63 -6.57 -5.39
CA LEU A 58 10.98 -6.52 -4.08
C LEU A 58 11.85 -7.20 -3.03
N SER A 59 12.37 -6.42 -2.07
CA SER A 59 13.11 -6.95 -0.92
C SER A 59 12.21 -7.27 0.27
N GLU A 60 11.05 -6.62 0.36
CA GLU A 60 10.05 -6.78 1.41
C GLU A 60 8.65 -6.55 0.81
N ALA A 61 7.65 -7.29 1.26
CA ALA A 61 6.27 -7.19 0.79
C ALA A 61 5.46 -6.12 1.54
N ASP A 62 6.00 -4.91 1.68
CA ASP A 62 5.27 -3.80 2.31
C ASP A 62 4.02 -3.43 1.47
N PRO A 63 2.80 -3.50 2.05
CA PRO A 63 1.56 -3.31 1.29
C PRO A 63 1.44 -1.92 0.63
N THR A 64 1.97 -0.87 1.28
CA THR A 64 1.94 0.49 0.70
C THR A 64 2.83 0.55 -0.53
N THR A 65 4.06 0.06 -0.41
CA THR A 65 5.03 -0.01 -1.51
C THR A 65 4.48 -0.82 -2.68
N VAL A 66 3.98 -2.03 -2.41
CA VAL A 66 3.40 -2.90 -3.46
C VAL A 66 2.23 -2.20 -4.16
N LEU A 67 1.33 -1.54 -3.41
CA LEU A 67 0.21 -0.80 -3.99
C LEU A 67 0.66 0.34 -4.89
N GLU A 68 1.61 1.15 -4.42
CA GLU A 68 2.15 2.28 -5.18
C GLU A 68 2.78 1.82 -6.50
N ARG A 69 3.55 0.73 -6.48
CA ARG A 69 4.16 0.17 -7.70
C ARG A 69 3.10 -0.36 -8.68
N VAL A 70 2.11 -1.10 -8.21
CA VAL A 70 1.01 -1.58 -9.06
C VAL A 70 0.19 -0.41 -9.62
N ALA A 71 -0.17 0.57 -8.80
CA ALA A 71 -0.93 1.74 -9.23
C ALA A 71 -0.13 2.63 -10.20
N GLY A 72 1.18 2.77 -9.98
CA GLY A 72 2.13 3.44 -10.87
C GLY A 72 2.17 2.78 -12.24
N ALA A 73 2.44 1.47 -12.28
CA ALA A 73 2.44 0.70 -13.53
C ALA A 73 1.11 0.82 -14.26
N ALA A 74 -0.03 0.64 -13.56
CA ALA A 74 -1.35 0.73 -14.16
C ALA A 74 -1.67 2.12 -14.73
N ARG A 75 -1.19 3.21 -14.11
CA ARG A 75 -1.36 4.59 -14.62
C ARG A 75 -0.62 4.81 -15.94
N GLU A 76 0.51 4.15 -16.10
CA GLU A 76 1.31 4.16 -17.34
C GLU A 76 0.85 3.10 -18.37
N GLY A 77 -0.28 2.43 -18.13
CA GLY A 77 -0.80 1.38 -19.01
C GLY A 77 0.01 0.08 -19.00
N ARG A 78 0.80 -0.15 -17.96
CA ARG A 78 1.70 -1.31 -17.80
C ARG A 78 1.15 -2.31 -16.79
N ARG A 79 1.65 -3.55 -16.85
CA ARG A 79 1.54 -4.53 -15.75
C ARG A 79 2.77 -4.44 -14.86
N CYS A 80 2.61 -4.55 -13.55
CA CYS A 80 3.73 -4.63 -12.62
C CYS A 80 4.26 -6.07 -12.54
N LEU A 81 5.55 -6.28 -12.74
CA LEU A 81 6.23 -7.56 -12.52
C LEU A 81 7.19 -7.40 -11.35
N PHE A 82 6.82 -7.95 -10.19
CA PHE A 82 7.74 -8.02 -9.06
C PHE A 82 8.74 -9.15 -9.26
N VAL A 83 9.99 -8.92 -8.87
CA VAL A 83 11.01 -9.97 -8.78
C VAL A 83 11.46 -10.09 -7.34
N ALA A 84 11.26 -11.27 -6.75
CA ALA A 84 11.35 -11.47 -5.31
C ALA A 84 11.87 -12.87 -4.97
N THR A 85 12.50 -12.99 -3.79
CA THR A 85 12.86 -14.29 -3.21
C THR A 85 11.61 -15.09 -2.86
N PRO A 86 11.68 -16.42 -2.61
CA PRO A 86 10.48 -17.22 -2.40
C PRO A 86 9.63 -16.78 -1.22
N THR A 87 10.26 -16.33 -0.13
CA THR A 87 9.56 -15.81 1.05
C THR A 87 8.86 -14.49 0.75
N VAL A 88 9.58 -13.51 0.17
CA VAL A 88 8.99 -12.20 -0.16
C VAL A 88 7.91 -12.33 -1.23
N ALA A 89 8.06 -13.26 -2.18
CA ALA A 89 7.06 -13.55 -3.19
C ALA A 89 5.77 -14.12 -2.58
N ALA A 90 5.87 -14.98 -1.57
CA ALA A 90 4.70 -15.51 -0.86
C ALA A 90 3.97 -14.39 -0.11
N ASP A 91 4.70 -13.57 0.65
CA ASP A 91 4.12 -12.44 1.39
C ASP A 91 3.46 -11.41 0.44
N ALA A 92 4.12 -11.11 -0.69
CA ALA A 92 3.57 -10.20 -1.69
C ALA A 92 2.34 -10.78 -2.40
N HIS A 93 2.34 -12.10 -2.63
CA HIS A 93 1.19 -12.80 -3.18
C HIS A 93 0.00 -12.75 -2.22
N ASP A 94 0.21 -12.93 -0.91
CA ASP A 94 -0.86 -12.76 0.10
C ASP A 94 -1.44 -11.33 0.07
N VAL A 95 -0.60 -10.31 -0.06
CA VAL A 95 -1.04 -8.90 -0.18
C VAL A 95 -1.84 -8.66 -1.47
N LEU A 96 -1.44 -9.29 -2.58
CA LEU A 96 -2.02 -9.04 -3.90
C LEU A 96 -3.22 -9.93 -4.24
N SER A 97 -3.40 -11.01 -3.49
CA SER A 97 -4.47 -11.99 -3.67
C SER A 97 -5.81 -11.47 -3.17
N SER A 98 -6.90 -12.03 -3.71
CA SER A 98 -8.25 -11.52 -3.46
C SER A 98 -8.71 -11.75 -2.00
N PRO A 99 -9.22 -10.72 -1.30
CA PRO A 99 -9.32 -9.32 -1.74
C PRO A 99 -7.97 -8.60 -1.64
N ALA A 100 -7.49 -8.05 -2.76
CA ALA A 100 -6.17 -7.45 -2.84
C ALA A 100 -6.05 -6.24 -1.89
N PHE A 101 -4.88 -6.13 -1.25
CA PHE A 101 -4.49 -5.07 -0.33
C PHE A 101 -5.36 -4.96 0.94
N VAL A 102 -6.07 -6.04 1.27
CA VAL A 102 -6.84 -6.18 2.50
C VAL A 102 -6.10 -7.16 3.41
N ARG A 103 -5.84 -6.76 4.66
CA ARG A 103 -5.09 -7.58 5.62
C ARG A 103 -5.82 -8.85 5.99
N ARG A 104 -7.13 -8.74 6.15
CA ARG A 104 -8.02 -9.85 6.46
C ARG A 104 -9.42 -9.51 5.98
N ALA A 105 -10.12 -10.48 5.42
CA ALA A 105 -11.56 -10.37 5.16
C ALA A 105 -12.29 -11.52 5.87
N THR A 106 -13.35 -11.20 6.61
CA THR A 106 -14.20 -12.21 7.28
C THR A 106 -15.65 -11.80 7.11
N ASP A 107 -16.48 -12.71 6.57
CA ASP A 107 -17.91 -12.46 6.30
C ASP A 107 -18.19 -11.19 5.48
N GLY A 108 -17.27 -10.83 4.58
CA GLY A 108 -17.37 -9.62 3.75
C GLY A 108 -16.90 -8.32 4.43
N HIS A 109 -16.40 -8.38 5.66
CA HIS A 109 -15.84 -7.25 6.40
C HIS A 109 -14.32 -7.23 6.33
N ARG A 110 -13.75 -6.08 6.00
CA ARG A 110 -12.32 -5.91 5.76
C ARG A 110 -11.59 -5.34 6.97
N GLU A 111 -10.44 -5.92 7.30
CA GLU A 111 -9.38 -5.29 8.08
C GLU A 111 -8.31 -4.76 7.11
N PHE A 112 -7.89 -3.51 7.31
CA PHE A 112 -6.94 -2.84 6.41
C PHE A 112 -5.54 -2.81 6.99
N TYR A 113 -4.54 -2.83 6.10
CA TYR A 113 -3.17 -2.51 6.49
C TYR A 113 -3.06 -1.02 6.87
N PRO A 114 -2.21 -0.65 7.85
CA PRO A 114 -1.88 0.76 8.05
C PRO A 114 -1.06 1.27 6.85
N SER A 115 -1.38 2.46 6.37
CA SER A 115 -0.58 3.15 5.35
C SER A 115 0.49 4.02 6.00
N LEU A 116 1.47 4.45 5.19
CA LEU A 116 2.46 5.46 5.59
C LEU A 116 1.86 6.86 5.73
N ASP A 117 0.65 7.08 5.24
CA ASP A 117 -0.07 8.35 5.33
C ASP A 117 -0.72 8.57 6.70
N ARG A 118 -1.19 9.79 6.90
CA ARG A 118 -1.92 10.20 8.11
C ARG A 118 -3.32 10.62 7.71
N VAL A 119 -4.29 10.32 8.57
CA VAL A 119 -5.67 10.74 8.33
C VAL A 119 -5.73 12.26 8.28
N ARG A 120 -6.14 12.81 7.14
CA ARG A 120 -6.32 14.24 6.93
C ARG A 120 -7.77 14.61 7.19
N LEU A 121 -8.00 15.49 8.15
CA LEU A 121 -9.31 15.97 8.54
C LEU A 121 -9.79 17.06 7.57
N GLU A 122 -11.10 17.27 7.50
CA GLU A 122 -11.74 18.25 6.60
C GLU A 122 -11.19 19.68 6.75
N HIS A 123 -10.79 20.08 7.96
CA HIS A 123 -10.25 21.40 8.27
C HIS A 123 -8.73 21.53 8.00
N GLY A 124 -8.13 20.53 7.35
CA GLY A 124 -6.73 20.52 6.91
C GLY A 124 -5.72 20.08 7.97
N GLY A 125 -6.16 19.79 9.21
CA GLY A 125 -5.35 19.12 10.23
C GLY A 125 -5.15 17.64 9.93
N LEU A 126 -4.21 17.01 10.63
CA LEU A 126 -4.01 15.56 10.63
C LEU A 126 -4.48 14.97 11.96
N ALA A 127 -5.11 13.81 11.95
CA ALA A 127 -5.61 13.18 13.17
C ALA A 127 -4.46 12.77 14.13
N ALA A 128 -4.70 12.95 15.42
CA ALA A 128 -3.85 12.44 16.48
C ALA A 128 -4.67 11.69 17.54
N TRP A 129 -4.02 10.79 18.24
CA TRP A 129 -4.56 10.06 19.38
C TRP A 129 -3.63 10.20 20.58
N ARG A 130 -4.19 10.16 21.78
CA ARG A 130 -3.41 10.26 23.01
C ARG A 130 -3.05 8.89 23.55
N ALA A 131 -1.93 8.33 23.10
CA ALA A 131 -1.43 7.02 23.50
C ALA A 131 0.10 6.95 23.46
N TYR A 132 0.66 5.95 24.14
CA TYR A 132 2.09 5.65 24.09
C TYR A 132 2.32 4.34 23.35
N ARG A 133 2.91 4.43 22.14
CA ARG A 133 3.12 3.29 21.22
C ARG A 133 1.80 2.54 20.91
N PRO A 134 0.81 3.24 20.32
CA PRO A 134 -0.46 2.62 19.97
C PRO A 134 -0.28 1.49 18.94
N ASP A 135 -1.21 0.54 18.94
CA ASP A 135 -1.33 -0.51 17.91
C ASP A 135 -2.62 -0.28 17.12
N TYR A 136 -2.50 0.47 16.02
CA TYR A 136 -3.65 0.89 15.24
C TYR A 136 -4.18 -0.23 14.35
N ARG A 137 -5.47 -0.53 14.48
CA ARG A 137 -6.20 -1.43 13.59
C ARG A 137 -7.39 -0.71 12.98
N TRP A 138 -7.61 -0.90 11.68
CA TRP A 138 -8.74 -0.36 10.96
C TRP A 138 -9.58 -1.50 10.40
N GLU A 139 -10.87 -1.49 10.70
CA GLU A 139 -11.79 -2.56 10.33
C GLU A 139 -13.17 -2.03 9.94
N GLU A 140 -13.82 -2.71 9.00
CA GLU A 140 -15.23 -2.55 8.72
C GLU A 140 -16.05 -3.34 9.76
N VAL A 141 -16.91 -2.65 10.49
CA VAL A 141 -17.77 -3.24 11.53
C VAL A 141 -19.22 -3.17 11.08
N PRO A 142 -19.98 -4.28 11.08
CA PRO A 142 -21.38 -4.28 10.67
C PRO A 142 -22.25 -3.43 11.60
N VAL A 143 -23.23 -2.73 11.02
CA VAL A 143 -24.13 -1.82 11.77
C VAL A 143 -25.61 -2.09 11.54
N GLY A 144 -25.92 -3.14 10.78
CA GLY A 144 -27.27 -3.55 10.40
C GLY A 144 -27.58 -3.24 8.93
N GLN A 145 -28.56 -3.94 8.35
CA GLN A 145 -29.05 -3.76 6.98
C GLN A 145 -27.97 -3.85 5.88
N GLY A 146 -26.91 -4.64 6.11
CA GLY A 146 -25.80 -4.78 5.17
C GLY A 146 -24.83 -3.60 5.15
N ASN A 147 -25.01 -2.61 6.01
CA ASN A 147 -24.11 -1.48 6.15
C ASN A 147 -22.94 -1.81 7.09
N VAL A 148 -21.81 -1.19 6.82
CA VAL A 148 -20.60 -1.24 7.66
C VAL A 148 -20.19 0.17 8.06
N ARG A 149 -19.55 0.33 9.22
CA ARG A 149 -18.80 1.52 9.61
C ARG A 149 -17.31 1.20 9.57
N LEU A 150 -16.49 2.18 9.24
CA LEU A 150 -15.04 2.06 9.37
C LEU A 150 -14.64 2.51 10.78
N VAL A 151 -13.96 1.64 11.54
CA VAL A 151 -13.58 1.89 12.93
C VAL A 151 -12.06 1.77 13.07
N CYS A 152 -11.44 2.76 13.71
CA CYS A 152 -10.05 2.72 14.14
C CYS A 152 -9.98 2.32 15.59
N TYR A 153 -9.13 1.35 15.91
CA TYR A 153 -8.81 0.93 17.25
C TYR A 153 -7.36 1.25 17.59
N ASP A 154 -7.10 1.42 18.87
CA ASP A 154 -5.80 1.25 19.51
C ASP A 154 -6.01 0.13 20.53
N ASP A 155 -5.53 -1.08 20.20
CA ASP A 155 -5.88 -2.33 20.89
C ASP A 155 -7.41 -2.57 20.92
N GLU A 156 -8.06 -2.43 22.09
CA GLU A 156 -9.52 -2.53 22.28
C GLU A 156 -10.21 -1.15 22.31
N GLN A 157 -9.45 -0.06 22.38
CA GLN A 157 -10.01 1.29 22.50
C GLN A 157 -10.39 1.84 21.13
N VAL A 158 -11.60 2.37 21.00
CA VAL A 158 -12.02 3.02 19.75
C VAL A 158 -11.46 4.43 19.68
N VAL A 159 -10.57 4.64 18.70
CA VAL A 159 -9.95 5.93 18.37
C VAL A 159 -10.90 6.80 17.56
N ALA A 160 -11.58 6.21 16.57
CA ALA A 160 -12.50 6.91 15.68
C ALA A 160 -13.54 5.97 15.08
N ARG A 161 -14.70 6.53 14.72
CA ARG A 161 -15.76 5.87 13.94
C ARG A 161 -16.14 6.74 12.76
N LEU A 162 -16.13 6.15 11.58
CA LEU A 162 -16.51 6.79 10.33
C LEU A 162 -17.64 5.99 9.67
N ASP A 163 -18.53 6.68 8.97
CA ASP A 163 -19.70 6.04 8.35
C ASP A 163 -19.31 5.04 7.26
N SER A 164 -18.20 5.27 6.56
CA SER A 164 -17.63 4.34 5.60
C SER A 164 -16.17 4.69 5.28
N VAL A 165 -15.54 3.89 4.41
CA VAL A 165 -14.24 4.23 3.82
C VAL A 165 -14.27 5.56 3.05
N GLU A 166 -15.40 5.97 2.45
CA GLU A 166 -15.44 7.24 1.71
C GLU A 166 -15.35 8.45 2.64
N THR A 167 -15.90 8.35 3.85
CA THR A 167 -15.76 9.39 4.89
C THR A 167 -14.28 9.62 5.25
N LEU A 168 -13.42 8.61 5.10
CA LEU A 168 -11.99 8.70 5.36
C LEU A 168 -11.26 9.73 4.48
N ARG A 169 -11.79 10.07 3.30
CA ARG A 169 -11.15 11.05 2.40
C ARG A 169 -11.06 12.45 3.04
N ALA A 170 -12.04 12.79 3.87
CA ALA A 170 -12.08 14.04 4.64
C ALA A 170 -12.96 13.86 5.88
N PRO A 171 -12.48 13.18 6.94
CA PRO A 171 -13.26 12.96 8.15
C PRO A 171 -13.60 14.28 8.83
N PRO A 172 -14.77 14.36 9.50
CA PRO A 172 -15.13 15.54 10.24
C PRO A 172 -14.16 15.76 11.40
N ALA A 173 -14.02 17.02 11.82
CA ALA A 173 -13.05 17.39 12.85
C ALA A 173 -13.27 16.66 14.19
N ASP A 174 -14.51 16.27 14.50
CA ASP A 174 -14.92 15.61 15.74
C ASP A 174 -14.87 14.07 15.67
N ALA A 175 -14.53 13.48 14.51
CA ALA A 175 -14.28 12.05 14.40
C ALA A 175 -13.06 11.60 15.22
N PHE A 176 -12.14 12.52 15.50
CA PHE A 176 -10.94 12.29 16.31
C PHE A 176 -10.87 13.33 17.43
N PRO A 177 -10.44 12.94 18.64
CA PRO A 177 -10.38 13.87 19.77
C PRO A 177 -9.29 14.93 19.63
N TYR A 178 -8.25 14.64 18.84
CA TYR A 178 -7.10 15.52 18.65
C TYR A 178 -6.72 15.63 17.19
N SER A 179 -6.23 16.79 16.82
CA SER A 179 -5.61 17.03 15.52
C SER A 179 -4.27 17.71 15.69
N TYR A 180 -3.43 17.65 14.67
CA TYR A 180 -2.18 18.37 14.63
C TYR A 180 -1.88 18.92 13.25
N ARG A 181 -1.11 20.00 13.20
CA ARG A 181 -0.61 20.57 11.94
C ARG A 181 0.80 21.10 12.09
N ARG A 182 1.57 21.09 11.01
CA ARG A 182 2.83 21.84 10.94
C ARG A 182 2.49 23.30 10.61
N ALA A 183 2.63 24.19 11.59
CA ALA A 183 2.33 25.61 11.43
C ALA A 183 3.48 26.37 10.73
N ALA A 184 3.30 27.67 10.52
CA ALA A 184 4.28 28.54 9.85
C ALA A 184 5.64 28.59 10.55
N ASP A 185 5.66 28.38 11.88
CA ASP A 185 6.87 28.26 12.69
C ASP A 185 7.62 26.92 12.50
N LYS A 186 7.15 26.07 11.58
CA LYS A 186 7.68 24.73 11.30
C LYS A 186 7.61 23.80 12.51
N ARG A 187 6.72 24.05 13.47
CA ARG A 187 6.46 23.17 14.62
C ARG A 187 5.11 22.47 14.47
N LEU A 188 4.97 21.34 15.15
CA LEU A 188 3.73 20.57 15.21
C LEU A 188 2.86 21.13 16.32
N HIS A 189 1.73 21.74 15.97
CA HIS A 189 0.74 22.27 16.90
C HIS A 189 -0.36 21.22 17.06
N VAL A 190 -0.58 20.75 18.28
CA VAL A 190 -1.64 19.78 18.61
C VAL A 190 -2.80 20.52 19.26
N THR A 191 -4.01 20.27 18.76
CA THR A 191 -5.26 20.87 19.25
C THR A 191 -6.27 19.79 19.61
N ASP A 192 -7.20 20.10 20.51
CA ASP A 192 -8.41 19.29 20.68
C ASP A 192 -9.47 19.62 19.61
N VAL A 193 -10.61 18.92 19.68
CA VAL A 193 -11.77 19.10 18.78
C VAL A 193 -12.34 20.53 18.79
N THR A 194 -12.14 21.30 19.87
CA THR A 194 -12.59 22.70 19.95
C THR A 194 -11.61 23.68 19.31
N GLY A 195 -10.44 23.19 18.88
CA GLY A 195 -9.33 24.00 18.39
C GLY A 195 -8.43 24.56 19.49
N HIS A 196 -8.61 24.14 20.75
CA HIS A 196 -7.76 24.59 21.84
C HIS A 196 -6.36 23.98 21.73
N LEU A 197 -5.32 24.81 21.78
CA LEU A 197 -3.92 24.39 21.64
C LEU A 197 -3.44 23.66 22.91
N LEU A 198 -3.12 22.38 22.76
CA LEU A 198 -2.63 21.52 23.84
C LEU A 198 -1.10 21.48 23.93
N GLY A 199 -0.41 21.70 22.81
CA GLY A 199 1.05 21.62 22.79
C GLY A 199 1.68 21.97 21.45
N VAL A 200 2.96 22.36 21.50
CA VAL A 200 3.76 22.71 20.34
C VAL A 200 5.10 21.97 20.37
N TYR A 201 5.32 21.09 19.40
CA TYR A 201 6.45 20.16 19.38
C TYR A 201 7.39 20.40 18.19
N ALA A 202 8.69 20.30 18.42
CA ALA A 202 9.69 20.48 17.35
C ALA A 202 9.75 19.29 16.37
N SER A 203 9.25 18.11 16.76
CA SER A 203 9.30 16.90 15.95
C SER A 203 8.22 15.90 16.36
N TYR A 204 7.93 14.93 15.48
CA TYR A 204 7.07 13.79 15.78
C TYR A 204 7.57 12.99 16.98
N ARG A 205 8.89 12.83 17.14
CA ARG A 205 9.47 12.15 18.29
C ARG A 205 9.17 12.87 19.60
N ALA A 206 9.21 14.21 19.61
CA ALA A 206 8.84 15.00 20.78
C ALA A 206 7.33 14.93 21.06
N MET A 207 6.49 15.00 20.02
CA MET A 207 5.04 14.87 20.11
C MET A 207 4.62 13.51 20.72
N ARG A 208 5.21 12.42 20.23
CA ARG A 208 4.99 11.05 20.74
C ARG A 208 5.42 10.88 22.19
N ARG A 209 6.54 11.47 22.60
CA ARG A 209 6.98 11.47 24.01
C ARG A 209 6.01 12.21 24.93
N ALA A 210 5.30 13.20 24.41
CA ALA A 210 4.25 13.90 25.13
C ALA A 210 2.91 13.15 25.14
N GLY A 211 2.86 11.95 24.53
CA GLY A 211 1.69 11.09 24.49
C GLY A 211 0.74 11.35 23.33
N PHE A 212 1.13 12.15 22.32
CA PHE A 212 0.34 12.34 21.10
C PHE A 212 0.98 11.59 19.93
N ASP A 213 0.27 10.60 19.37
CA ASP A 213 0.69 9.84 18.20
C ASP A 213 -0.15 10.20 16.98
N PRO A 214 0.45 10.43 15.80
CA PRO A 214 -0.30 10.57 14.55
C PRO A 214 -1.08 9.30 14.19
N VAL A 215 -2.38 9.41 13.95
CA VAL A 215 -3.16 8.25 13.49
C VAL A 215 -2.84 7.94 12.02
N PRO A 216 -2.36 6.74 11.68
CA PRO A 216 -2.14 6.34 10.30
C PRO A 216 -3.49 6.15 9.60
N ALA A 217 -3.57 6.55 8.33
CA ALA A 217 -4.72 6.18 7.52
C ALA A 217 -4.64 4.68 7.17
N PRO A 218 -5.77 3.96 7.07
CA PRO A 218 -5.76 2.62 6.49
C PRO A 218 -5.46 2.69 4.99
N LEU A 219 -4.79 1.65 4.49
CA LEU A 219 -4.60 1.41 3.07
C LEU A 219 -5.93 0.95 2.48
N VAL A 220 -6.67 1.88 1.88
CA VAL A 220 -7.94 1.61 1.21
C VAL A 220 -7.69 1.47 -0.30
N PRO A 221 -7.77 0.26 -0.88
CA PRO A 221 -7.29 0.00 -2.25
C PRO A 221 -8.04 0.83 -3.29
N GLU A 222 -9.36 0.96 -3.15
CA GLU A 222 -10.23 1.75 -4.02
C GLU A 222 -9.88 3.26 -4.04
N HIS A 223 -9.23 3.78 -2.99
CA HIS A 223 -8.79 5.18 -2.99
C HIS A 223 -7.61 5.45 -3.90
N VAL A 224 -6.78 4.42 -4.16
CA VAL A 224 -5.56 4.53 -4.96
C VAL A 224 -5.78 4.01 -6.38
N LEU A 225 -6.53 2.91 -6.50
CA LEU A 225 -6.77 2.21 -7.77
C LEU A 225 -8.02 2.69 -8.50
N GLY A 226 -9.01 3.27 -7.79
CA GLY A 226 -10.33 3.52 -8.35
C GLY A 226 -11.00 2.23 -8.83
N ASP A 227 -11.66 2.28 -9.98
CA ASP A 227 -12.38 1.13 -10.57
C ASP A 227 -11.47 0.12 -11.30
N ARG A 228 -10.15 0.23 -11.15
CA ARG A 228 -9.19 -0.62 -11.89
C ARG A 228 -9.12 -2.02 -11.28
N ALA A 229 -9.35 -3.03 -12.11
CA ALA A 229 -9.16 -4.42 -11.70
C ALA A 229 -7.68 -4.71 -11.39
N VAL A 230 -7.42 -5.19 -10.17
CA VAL A 230 -6.07 -5.54 -9.69
C VAL A 230 -5.59 -6.87 -10.27
N SER A 231 -6.50 -7.81 -10.53
CA SER A 231 -6.17 -9.20 -10.88
C SER A 231 -5.21 -9.34 -12.06
N ASP A 232 -5.32 -8.43 -13.03
CA ASP A 232 -4.55 -8.49 -14.27
C ASP A 232 -3.43 -7.44 -14.32
N ALA A 233 -3.23 -6.70 -13.22
CA ALA A 233 -2.32 -5.57 -13.11
C ALA A 233 -0.94 -5.96 -12.57
N TRP A 234 -0.76 -7.20 -12.09
CA TRP A 234 0.50 -7.65 -11.48
C TRP A 234 0.89 -9.09 -11.85
N ALA A 235 2.15 -9.43 -11.61
CA ALA A 235 2.71 -10.78 -11.57
C ALA A 235 3.96 -10.78 -10.67
N ILE A 236 4.35 -11.94 -10.12
CA ILE A 236 5.56 -12.09 -9.29
C ILE A 236 6.46 -13.17 -9.88
N ALA A 237 7.64 -12.80 -10.37
CA ALA A 237 8.69 -13.75 -10.74
C ALA A 237 9.46 -14.17 -9.48
N VAL A 238 9.39 -15.47 -9.16
CA VAL A 238 10.04 -16.05 -7.97
C VAL A 238 11.46 -16.46 -8.29
N ASP A 239 12.42 -15.75 -7.72
CA ASP A 239 13.85 -16.02 -7.85
C ASP A 239 14.35 -16.89 -6.69
N ASP A 240 15.04 -17.99 -6.98
CA ASP A 240 15.69 -18.84 -5.96
C ASP A 240 17.14 -18.43 -5.64
N GLY A 241 17.64 -17.36 -6.27
CA GLY A 241 19.02 -16.86 -6.16
C GLY A 241 19.94 -17.36 -7.29
N GLU A 242 19.44 -18.22 -8.16
CA GLU A 242 20.12 -18.63 -9.40
C GLU A 242 19.28 -18.33 -10.65
N ARG A 243 17.96 -18.42 -10.53
CA ARG A 243 17.01 -18.18 -11.63
C ARG A 243 15.58 -17.96 -11.15
N ILE A 244 14.77 -17.43 -12.07
CA ILE A 244 13.32 -17.46 -11.93
C ILE A 244 12.80 -18.89 -12.08
N THR A 245 12.15 -19.39 -11.03
CA THR A 245 11.60 -20.75 -10.96
C THR A 245 10.15 -20.84 -11.38
N ARG A 246 9.36 -19.78 -11.11
CA ARG A 246 7.94 -19.68 -11.46
C ARG A 246 7.48 -18.22 -11.47
N VAL A 247 6.29 -17.99 -12.02
CA VAL A 247 5.60 -16.70 -12.00
C VAL A 247 4.25 -16.89 -11.33
N LEU A 248 3.98 -16.14 -10.26
CA LEU A 248 2.71 -16.12 -9.54
C LEU A 248 1.79 -15.02 -10.06
N THR A 249 0.48 -15.30 -10.02
CA THR A 249 -0.62 -14.45 -10.47
C THR A 249 -1.83 -14.60 -9.54
N THR A 250 -2.94 -13.92 -9.81
CA THR A 250 -4.15 -13.90 -8.94
C THR A 250 -4.84 -15.27 -8.75
N GLY A 251 -4.44 -16.31 -9.48
CA GLY A 251 -5.02 -17.66 -9.39
C GLY A 251 -4.10 -18.76 -8.84
N ASP A 252 -2.87 -18.40 -8.43
CA ASP A 252 -1.86 -19.35 -7.92
C ASP A 252 -1.87 -19.51 -6.40
#